data_AF-F0V2F9-F1
#
_entry.id   AF-F0V2F9-F1
#
_cell.length_a   1.000
_cell.length_b   1.000
_cell.length_c   1.000
_cell.angle_alpha   90.00
_cell.angle_beta   90.00
_cell.angle_gamma   90.00
#
_symmetry.space_group_name_H-M   'P 1'
#
loop_
_entity.id
_entity.type
_entity.pdbx_description
1 polymer ?
#
loop_
_entity_poly.entity_id
_entity_poly.type
_entity_poly.pdbx_seq_one_letter_code
_entity_poly.pdbx_strand_id
1 'polypeptide(L)'
;MNFGGSDFRARFYRGKFEASDFAYIVLVKSQNLTFLIFESICFVLPQIYKCSVDYKKLKKQQLEEIKIIIPDIKTLEKFNNICEFIQLKIENLQKNIERLEKIKNDLFKMIFSRKIAIN
;
A
#
# COMPACT_ATOMS: atom_id res chain seq x y z
N MET A 1 -7.46 9.86 7.82
CA MET A 1 -6.42 10.52 7.00
C MET A 1 -7.09 11.09 5.76
N ASN A 2 -7.07 12.41 5.55
CA ASN A 2 -7.54 13.00 4.30
C ASN A 2 -6.54 12.68 3.20
N PHE A 3 -6.89 11.75 2.32
CA PHE A 3 -6.08 11.43 1.15
C PHE A 3 -6.41 12.45 0.06
N GLY A 4 -5.69 13.57 0.07
CA GLY A 4 -5.70 14.51 -1.06
C GLY A 4 -5.31 13.77 -2.32
N GLY A 5 -6.31 13.50 -3.17
CA GLY A 5 -6.22 12.64 -4.34
C GLY A 5 -5.58 13.32 -5.53
N SER A 6 -4.35 13.80 -5.36
CA SER A 6 -3.62 14.37 -6.49
C SER A 6 -2.65 13.40 -7.13
N ASP A 7 -2.04 12.41 -6.46
CA ASP A 7 -0.92 11.61 -7.02
C ASP A 7 -1.25 10.12 -7.30
N PHE A 8 -0.61 9.52 -8.31
CA PHE A 8 -0.74 8.08 -8.59
C PHE A 8 0.08 7.26 -7.60
N ARG A 9 -0.58 6.35 -6.88
CA ARG A 9 0.06 5.52 -5.85
C ARG A 9 -0.38 4.07 -5.97
N ALA A 10 0.58 3.17 -5.89
CA ALA A 10 0.32 1.76 -5.66
C ALA A 10 0.33 1.48 -4.17
N ARG A 11 -0.50 0.52 -3.75
CA ARG A 11 -0.54 0.02 -2.38
C ARG A 11 -0.64 -1.48 -2.42
N PHE A 12 0.06 -2.11 -1.49
CA PHE A 12 0.03 -3.54 -1.30
C PHE A 12 -0.90 -3.87 -0.13
N TYR A 13 -1.81 -4.83 -0.36
CA TYR A 13 -2.79 -5.25 0.63
C TYR A 13 -2.81 -6.77 0.72
N ARG A 14 -2.80 -7.29 1.95
CA ARG A 14 -3.03 -8.70 2.24
C ARG A 14 -4.42 -8.89 2.84
N GLY A 15 -5.24 -9.69 2.17
CA GLY A 15 -6.60 -9.99 2.61
C GLY A 15 -7.65 -9.11 1.93
N LYS A 16 -8.74 -8.87 2.64
CA LYS A 16 -9.90 -8.14 2.10
C LYS A 16 -9.60 -6.63 2.07
N PHE A 17 -9.95 -6.00 0.97
CA PHE A 17 -9.87 -4.56 0.79
C PHE A 17 -11.04 -4.08 -0.06
N GLU A 18 -11.30 -2.78 0.01
CA GLU A 18 -12.24 -2.09 -0.86
C GLU A 18 -11.45 -1.21 -1.84
N ALA A 19 -11.88 -1.19 -3.08
CA ALA A 19 -11.30 -0.37 -4.13
C ALA A 19 -12.39 0.51 -4.74
N SER A 20 -12.03 1.76 -5.06
CA SER A 20 -12.93 2.65 -5.80
C SER A 20 -12.92 2.32 -7.28
N ASP A 21 -13.93 2.81 -8.01
CA ASP A 21 -14.02 2.68 -9.47
C ASP A 21 -12.87 3.35 -10.23
N PHE A 22 -12.08 4.18 -9.55
CA PHE A 22 -10.91 4.86 -10.10
C PHE A 22 -9.58 4.16 -9.76
N ALA A 23 -9.63 2.98 -9.13
CA ALA A 23 -8.46 2.17 -8.81
C ALA A 23 -8.33 0.98 -9.77
N TYR A 24 -7.10 0.63 -10.13
CA TYR A 24 -6.81 -0.62 -10.82
C TYR A 24 -6.36 -1.68 -9.82
N ILE A 25 -6.88 -2.89 -9.99
CA ILE A 25 -6.47 -4.07 -9.23
C ILE A 25 -5.51 -4.87 -10.11
N VAL A 26 -4.29 -5.07 -9.60
CA VAL A 26 -3.28 -5.89 -10.29
C VAL A 26 -3.23 -7.26 -9.62
N LEU A 27 -3.59 -8.28 -10.39
CA LEU A 27 -3.52 -9.67 -9.96
C LEU A 27 -2.26 -10.32 -10.53
N VAL A 28 -1.42 -10.85 -9.66
CA VAL A 28 -0.16 -11.48 -10.05
C VAL A 28 -0.37 -12.99 -10.16
N LYS A 29 0.02 -13.57 -11.31
CA LYS A 29 -0.10 -15.02 -11.57
C LYS A 29 0.85 -15.87 -10.73
N SER A 30 2.06 -15.36 -10.46
CA SER A 30 3.09 -16.06 -9.69
C SER A 30 3.46 -15.26 -8.46
N GLN A 31 3.27 -15.84 -7.28
CA GLN A 31 3.48 -15.16 -6.02
C GLN A 31 4.92 -14.63 -5.87
N ASN A 32 5.90 -15.31 -6.45
CA ASN A 32 7.32 -14.93 -6.43
C ASN A 32 7.61 -13.63 -7.19
N LEU A 33 6.72 -13.18 -8.07
CA LEU A 33 6.87 -11.92 -8.81
C LEU A 33 6.14 -10.75 -8.15
N THR A 34 5.40 -11.00 -7.07
CA THR A 34 4.52 -10.01 -6.44
C THR A 34 5.27 -8.73 -6.05
N PHE A 35 6.38 -8.87 -5.32
CA PHE A 35 7.17 -7.71 -4.90
C PHE A 35 7.86 -7.02 -6.08
N LEU A 36 8.39 -7.79 -7.03
CA LEU A 36 9.04 -7.23 -8.20
C LEU A 36 8.08 -6.38 -9.03
N ILE A 37 6.86 -6.89 -9.26
CA ILE A 37 5.81 -6.18 -9.99
C ILE A 37 5.35 -4.96 -9.21
N PHE A 38 5.11 -5.11 -7.91
CA PHE A 38 4.70 -4.01 -7.05
C PHE A 38 5.73 -2.87 -7.07
N GLU A 39 7.00 -3.17 -6.84
CA GLU A 39 8.07 -2.16 -6.85
C GLU A 39 8.27 -1.53 -8.23
N SER A 40 8.15 -2.32 -9.31
CA SER A 40 8.21 -1.79 -10.67
C SER A 40 7.09 -0.78 -10.93
N ILE A 41 5.86 -1.07 -10.47
CA ILE A 41 4.73 -0.15 -10.57
C ILE A 41 4.99 1.10 -9.72
N CYS A 42 5.43 0.95 -8.47
CA CYS A 42 5.78 2.06 -7.59
C CYS A 42 6.84 2.99 -8.22
N PHE A 43 7.80 2.43 -8.95
CA PHE A 43 8.85 3.18 -9.63
C PHE A 43 8.33 3.96 -10.86
N VAL A 44 7.38 3.38 -11.61
CA VAL A 44 6.88 3.96 -12.87
C VAL A 44 5.72 4.95 -12.65
N LEU A 45 4.83 4.71 -11.68
CA LEU A 45 3.65 5.54 -11.45
C LEU A 45 3.95 7.04 -11.30
N PRO A 46 4.98 7.47 -10.54
CA PRO A 46 5.33 8.89 -10.43
C PRO A 46 5.75 9.52 -11.77
N GLN A 47 6.33 8.73 -12.68
CA GLN A 47 6.73 9.20 -14.01
C GLN A 47 5.50 9.42 -14.89
N ILE A 48 4.58 8.44 -14.90
CA ILE A 48 3.29 8.55 -15.60
C ILE A 48 2.51 9.76 -15.08
N TYR A 49 2.52 9.96 -13.76
CA TYR A 49 1.84 11.07 -13.10
C TYR A 49 2.36 12.44 -13.54
N LYS A 50 3.69 12.60 -13.67
CA LYS A 50 4.33 13.84 -14.15
C LYS A 50 4.00 14.16 -15.60
N CYS A 51 3.89 13.13 -16.44
CA CYS A 51 3.56 13.29 -17.87
C CYS A 51 2.06 13.50 -18.13
N SER A 52 1.20 13.39 -17.10
CA SER A 52 -0.24 13.55 -17.24
C SER A 52 -0.66 15.02 -17.18
N VAL A 53 -1.39 15.50 -18.19
CA VAL A 53 -1.87 16.89 -18.30
C VAL A 53 -3.34 16.98 -17.83
N ASP A 54 -3.69 18.11 -17.19
CA ASP A 54 -5.02 18.49 -16.69
C ASP A 54 -5.70 17.50 -15.74
N TYR A 55 -6.39 16.49 -16.28
CA TYR A 55 -7.13 15.49 -15.51
C TYR A 55 -6.31 14.20 -15.39
N LYS A 56 -5.67 14.03 -14.24
CA LYS A 56 -4.72 12.95 -13.99
C LYS A 56 -5.46 11.66 -13.67
N LYS A 57 -5.86 10.95 -14.73
CA LYS A 57 -6.42 9.60 -14.67
C LYS A 57 -5.44 8.61 -15.27
N LEU A 58 -5.10 7.59 -14.51
CA LEU A 58 -4.25 6.50 -14.97
C LEU A 58 -5.02 5.71 -16.04
N LYS A 59 -4.43 5.52 -17.22
CA LYS A 59 -5.01 4.72 -18.31
C LYS A 59 -4.51 3.29 -18.21
N LYS A 60 -5.38 2.31 -18.49
CA LYS A 60 -5.02 0.89 -18.49
C LYS A 60 -3.81 0.58 -19.39
N GLN A 61 -3.76 1.19 -20.59
CA GLN A 61 -2.65 1.03 -21.54
C GLN A 61 -1.30 1.41 -20.92
N GLN A 62 -1.24 2.46 -20.09
CA GLN A 62 0.00 2.90 -19.43
C GLN A 62 0.53 1.87 -18.43
N LEU A 63 -0.35 1.02 -17.87
CA LEU A 63 0.04 -0.10 -17.01
C LEU A 63 0.45 -1.33 -17.84
N GLU A 64 -0.23 -1.59 -18.96
CA GLU A 64 0.06 -2.72 -19.85
C GLU A 64 1.40 -2.56 -20.60
N GLU A 65 1.83 -1.31 -20.84
CA GLU A 65 3.10 -0.99 -21.49
C GLU A 65 4.33 -1.10 -20.58
N ILE A 66 4.13 -1.32 -19.27
CA ILE A 66 5.24 -1.46 -18.30
C ILE A 66 6.02 -2.73 -18.60
N LYS A 67 7.28 -2.56 -19.03
CA LYS A 67 8.22 -3.66 -19.23
C LYS A 67 9.00 -3.92 -17.96
N ILE A 68 8.93 -5.16 -17.47
CA ILE A 68 9.62 -5.60 -16.25
C ILE A 68 10.67 -6.64 -16.63
N ILE A 69 11.91 -6.40 -16.22
CA ILE A 69 13.01 -7.35 -16.39
C ILE A 69 12.93 -8.34 -15.23
N ILE A 70 12.80 -9.63 -15.55
CA ILE A 70 12.77 -10.68 -14.54
C ILE A 70 14.22 -11.14 -14.30
N PRO A 71 14.76 -10.97 -13.08
CA PRO A 71 16.12 -11.40 -12.76
C PRO A 71 16.19 -12.93 -12.62
N ASP A 72 17.41 -13.46 -12.47
CA ASP A 72 17.59 -14.88 -12.17
C ASP A 72 16.95 -15.26 -10.82
N ILE A 73 16.67 -16.54 -10.65
CA ILE A 73 15.92 -17.07 -9.50
C ILE A 73 16.61 -16.72 -8.18
N LYS A 74 17.95 -16.82 -8.10
CA LYS A 74 18.68 -16.55 -6.84
C LYS A 74 18.59 -15.08 -6.46
N THR A 75 18.68 -14.19 -7.44
CA THR A 75 18.51 -12.75 -7.22
C THR A 75 17.08 -12.42 -6.81
N LEU A 76 16.08 -13.03 -7.48
CA LEU A 76 14.67 -12.84 -7.15
C LEU A 76 14.34 -13.29 -5.73
N GLU A 77 14.84 -14.45 -5.30
CA GLU A 77 14.64 -14.96 -3.94
C GLU A 77 15.23 -14.04 -2.88
N LYS A 78 16.48 -13.57 -3.08
CA LYS A 78 17.11 -12.61 -2.17
C LYS A 78 16.30 -11.32 -2.06
N PHE A 79 15.85 -10.80 -3.20
CA PHE A 79 15.01 -9.61 -3.26
C PHE A 79 13.70 -9.81 -2.49
N ASN A 80 12.99 -10.91 -2.77
CA ASN A 80 11.73 -11.23 -2.11
C ASN A 80 11.87 -11.37 -0.59
N ASN A 81 12.94 -12.01 -0.11
CA ASN A 81 13.18 -12.16 1.33
C ASN A 81 13.33 -10.80 2.03
N ILE A 82 14.00 -9.84 1.38
CA ILE A 82 14.16 -8.48 1.91
C ILE A 82 12.81 -7.76 1.91
N CYS A 83 12.10 -7.77 0.79
CA CYS A 83 10.80 -7.10 0.66
C CYS A 83 9.77 -7.67 1.63
N GLU A 84 9.69 -9.01 1.76
CA GLU A 84 8.78 -9.69 2.68
C GLU A 84 9.03 -9.27 4.13
N PHE A 85 10.30 -9.25 4.55
CA PHE A 85 10.67 -8.82 5.90
C PHE A 85 10.26 -7.37 6.19
N ILE A 86 10.51 -6.46 5.24
CA ILE A 86 10.12 -5.05 5.37
C ILE A 86 8.59 -4.92 5.41
N GLN A 87 7.90 -5.61 4.51
CA GLN A 87 6.44 -5.55 4.40
C GLN A 87 5.76 -6.04 5.68
N LEU A 88 6.24 -7.15 6.27
CA LEU A 88 5.74 -7.65 7.55
C LEU A 88 5.93 -6.64 8.70
N LYS A 89 7.05 -5.92 8.71
CA LYS A 89 7.27 -4.86 9.70
C LYS A 89 6.27 -3.71 9.54
N ILE A 90 6.04 -3.27 8.31
CA ILE A 90 5.05 -2.22 8.00
C ILE A 90 3.66 -2.65 8.49
N GLU A 91 3.23 -3.87 8.16
CA GLU A 91 1.92 -4.41 8.54
C GLU A 91 1.77 -4.52 10.06
N ASN A 92 2.81 -4.98 10.77
CA ASN A 92 2.78 -5.07 12.23
C ASN A 92 2.71 -3.70 12.89
N LEU A 93 3.43 -2.71 12.38
CA LEU A 93 3.37 -1.34 12.88
C LEU A 93 1.98 -0.72 12.67
N GLN A 94 1.38 -0.92 11.49
CA GLN A 94 0.02 -0.46 11.19
C GLN A 94 -1.01 -1.06 12.15
N LYS A 95 -0.96 -2.39 12.39
CA LYS A 95 -1.83 -3.06 13.36
C LYS A 95 -1.66 -2.51 14.79
N ASN A 96 -0.43 -2.19 15.18
CA ASN A 96 -0.17 -1.60 16.49
C ASN A 96 -0.74 -0.18 16.60
N ILE A 97 -0.62 0.63 15.55
CA ILE A 97 -1.22 1.97 15.50
C ILE A 97 -2.74 1.87 15.65
N GLU A 98 -3.41 1.02 14.87
CA GLU A 98 -4.87 0.83 14.94
C GLU A 98 -5.31 0.39 16.35
N ARG A 99 -4.58 -0.55 16.96
CA ARG A 99 -4.85 -1.00 18.33
C ARG A 99 -4.69 0.14 19.33
N LEU A 100 -3.63 0.93 19.23
CA LEU A 100 -3.38 2.06 20.13
C LEU A 100 -4.42 3.17 19.97
N GLU A 101 -4.85 3.46 18.74
CA GLU A 101 -5.93 4.41 18.48
C GLU A 101 -7.24 3.96 19.11
N LYS A 102 -7.58 2.67 19.02
CA LYS A 102 -8.76 2.11 19.67
C LYS A 102 -8.69 2.26 21.19
N ILE A 103 -7.56 1.87 21.80
CA ILE A 103 -7.35 1.99 23.25
C ILE A 103 -7.47 3.46 23.68
N LYS A 104 -6.83 4.38 22.95
CA LYS A 104 -6.91 5.82 23.20
C LYS A 104 -8.37 6.30 23.20
N ASN A 105 -9.13 5.93 22.18
CA ASN A 105 -10.53 6.34 22.03
C ASN A 105 -11.41 5.76 23.15
N ASP A 106 -11.17 4.51 23.56
CA ASP A 106 -11.91 3.87 24.64
C ASP A 106 -11.58 4.53 26.00
N LEU A 107 -10.30 4.84 26.26
CA LEU A 107 -9.89 5.60 27.44
C LEU A 107 -10.53 6.99 27.48
N PHE A 108 -10.53 7.72 26.35
CA PHE A 108 -11.22 9.02 26.26
C PHE A 108 -12.70 8.89 26.64
N LYS A 109 -13.42 7.89 26.10
CA LYS A 109 -14.83 7.64 26.46
C LYS A 109 -15.00 7.35 27.96
N MET A 110 -14.09 6.59 28.57
CA MET A 110 -14.15 6.25 30.00
C MET A 110 -13.93 7.47 30.91
N ILE A 111 -12.99 8.36 30.55
CA ILE A 111 -12.73 9.61 31.27
C ILE A 111 -13.97 10.52 31.20
N PHE A 112 -14.49 10.78 30.00
CA PHE A 112 -15.65 11.67 29.82
C PHE A 112 -16.95 11.10 30.38
N SER A 113 -17.10 9.77 30.46
CA SER A 113 -18.22 9.12 31.14
C SER A 113 -18.07 9.02 32.67
N ARG A 114 -17.04 9.66 33.26
CA ARG A 114 -16.71 9.63 34.70
C ARG A 114 -16.50 8.22 35.28
N LYS A 115 -16.22 7.23 34.42
CA LYS A 115 -15.93 5.85 34.87
C LYS A 115 -14.50 5.67 35.41
N ILE A 116 -13.62 6.63 35.14
CA ILE A 116 -12.26 6.70 35.68
C ILE A 116 -11.99 8.17 36.03
N ALA A 117 -11.47 8.43 37.23
CA ALA A 117 -10.93 9.73 37.61
C ALA A 117 -9.41 9.73 37.44
N ILE A 118 -8.87 10.79 36.85
CA ILE A 118 -7.42 11.03 36.81
C ILE A 118 -7.13 11.87 38.05
N ASN A 119 -6.45 11.28 39.03
CA ASN A 119 -5.83 12.01 40.15
C ASN A 119 -4.43 12.47 39.77
#